data_AF-A0A958QQ57-F1
#
_entry.id   AF-A0A958QQ57-F1
#
_cell.length_a   1.000
_cell.length_b   1.000
_cell.length_c   1.000
_cell.angle_alpha   90.00
_cell.angle_beta   90.00
_cell.angle_gamma   90.00
#
_symmetry.space_group_name_H-M   'P 1'
#
loop_
_entity.id
_entity.type
_entity.pdbx_description
1 polymer ?
#
loop_
_entity_poly.entity_id
_entity_poly.type
_entity_poly.pdbx_seq_one_letter_code
_entity_poly.pdbx_strand_id
1 'polypeptide(L)'
;MCHRDRLLSAPYALRLQEFLFHFLNQRDPGLLIVRDHLCDDVEQCIATSASFVKIANRRELWSVLKSNLSALIRITPFLDSALVSDLKQCAVRSGALQIVAENSGAVVTLEYDPSESLILLLVSANQLEAVCQRFSIQEYVGLVEHL
;
A
#
# COMPACT_ATOMS: atom_id res chain seq x y z
N MET A 1 10.50 -8.86 -28.63
CA MET A 1 9.26 -9.61 -28.36
C MET A 1 8.27 -8.66 -27.74
N CYS A 2 7.10 -8.49 -28.36
CA CYS A 2 6.07 -7.52 -27.99
C CYS A 2 5.49 -7.83 -26.61
N HIS A 3 5.69 -6.95 -25.62
CA HIS A 3 4.91 -6.97 -24.38
C HIS A 3 3.47 -6.58 -24.75
N ARG A 4 2.61 -7.59 -24.92
CA ARG A 4 1.17 -7.39 -24.94
C ARG A 4 0.79 -6.75 -23.61
N ASP A 5 0.17 -5.57 -23.69
CA ASP A 5 -0.68 -5.03 -22.64
C ASP A 5 -1.70 -6.11 -22.25
N ARG A 6 -1.39 -6.89 -21.21
CA ARG A 6 -2.38 -7.76 -20.59
C ARG A 6 -3.28 -6.83 -19.77
N LEU A 7 -4.29 -6.30 -20.44
CA LEU A 7 -5.37 -5.63 -19.74
C LEU A 7 -6.01 -6.64 -18.81
N LEU A 8 -6.22 -6.24 -17.55
CA LEU A 8 -7.05 -7.00 -16.61
C LEU A 8 -8.35 -7.37 -17.29
N SER A 9 -8.76 -8.64 -17.21
CA SER A 9 -10.04 -9.04 -17.79
C SER A 9 -11.17 -8.23 -17.14
N ALA A 10 -12.22 -7.91 -17.92
CA ALA A 10 -13.29 -7.01 -17.49
C ALA A 10 -13.84 -7.27 -16.06
N PRO A 11 -14.04 -8.53 -15.60
CA PRO A 11 -14.47 -8.79 -14.22
C PRO A 11 -13.48 -8.32 -13.14
N TYR A 12 -12.16 -8.48 -13.36
CA TYR A 12 -11.14 -8.03 -12.40
C TYR A 12 -11.00 -6.51 -12.42
N ALA A 13 -11.08 -5.89 -13.60
CA ALA A 13 -11.01 -4.44 -13.74
C ALA A 13 -12.18 -3.76 -12.99
N LEU A 14 -13.40 -4.30 -13.12
CA LEU A 14 -14.57 -3.79 -12.41
C LEU A 14 -14.42 -3.89 -10.89
N ARG A 15 -14.01 -5.06 -10.38
CA ARG A 15 -13.80 -5.25 -8.93
C ARG A 15 -12.69 -4.36 -8.38
N LEU A 16 -11.59 -4.19 -9.12
CA LEU A 16 -10.53 -3.25 -8.74
C LEU A 16 -11.07 -1.81 -8.68
N GLN A 17 -11.88 -1.40 -9.65
CA GLN A 17 -12.49 -0.07 -9.68
C GLN A 17 -13.46 0.15 -8.51
N GLU A 18 -14.31 -0.82 -8.20
CA GLU A 18 -15.21 -0.79 -7.04
C GLU A 18 -14.44 -0.69 -5.72
N PHE A 19 -13.40 -1.52 -5.56
CA PHE A 19 -12.52 -1.44 -4.41
C PHE A 19 -11.88 -0.05 -4.28
N LEU A 20 -11.28 0.47 -5.36
CA LEU A 20 -10.61 1.78 -5.33
C LEU A 20 -11.62 2.90 -5.02
N PHE A 21 -12.83 2.84 -5.56
CA PHE A 21 -13.90 3.80 -5.23
C PHE A 21 -14.18 3.82 -3.73
N HIS A 22 -14.31 2.65 -3.09
CA HIS A 22 -14.53 2.59 -1.65
C HIS A 22 -13.29 2.99 -0.84
N PHE A 23 -12.11 2.54 -1.27
CA PHE A 23 -10.84 2.79 -0.59
C PHE A 23 -10.48 4.28 -0.55
N LEU A 24 -10.70 5.01 -1.65
CA LEU A 24 -10.41 6.45 -1.74
C LEU A 24 -11.26 7.30 -0.78
N ASN A 25 -12.30 6.73 -0.17
CA ASN A 25 -13.14 7.40 0.82
C ASN A 25 -12.81 6.99 2.27
N GLN A 26 -11.72 6.27 2.49
CA GLN A 26 -11.24 5.83 3.81
C GLN A 26 -10.00 6.60 4.25
N ARG A 27 -9.56 6.38 5.50
CA ARG A 27 -8.32 6.95 6.07
C ARG A 27 -7.28 5.90 6.43
N ASP A 28 -7.71 4.66 6.57
CA ASP A 28 -6.87 3.55 6.99
C ASP A 28 -6.10 2.97 5.80
N PRO A 29 -4.93 2.35 6.02
CA PRO A 29 -4.26 1.58 4.98
C PRO A 29 -5.16 0.50 4.37
N GLY A 30 -5.08 0.28 3.06
CA GLY A 30 -5.83 -0.76 2.36
C GLY A 30 -4.96 -1.98 2.04
N LEU A 31 -5.59 -3.13 1.80
CA LEU A 31 -4.92 -4.36 1.37
C LEU A 31 -5.62 -4.99 0.17
N LEU A 32 -4.88 -5.12 -0.93
CA LEU A 32 -5.27 -5.89 -2.11
C LEU A 32 -4.52 -7.22 -2.14
N ILE A 33 -5.28 -8.30 -2.18
CA ILE A 33 -4.78 -9.67 -2.28
C ILE A 33 -5.06 -10.15 -3.70
N VAL A 34 -3.99 -10.36 -4.46
CA VAL A 34 -4.09 -10.59 -5.90
C VAL A 34 -3.44 -11.90 -6.28
N ARG A 35 -4.00 -12.65 -7.22
CA ARG A 35 -3.32 -13.83 -7.80
C ARG A 35 -1.95 -13.43 -8.33
N ASP A 36 -0.92 -14.22 -8.05
CA ASP A 36 0.49 -13.89 -8.39
C ASP A 36 0.70 -13.42 -9.83
N HIS A 37 0.06 -14.07 -10.80
CA HIS A 37 0.19 -13.74 -12.22
C HIS A 37 -0.51 -12.44 -12.65
N LEU A 38 -1.31 -11.83 -11.77
CA LEU A 38 -2.04 -10.57 -11.99
C LEU A 38 -1.44 -9.39 -11.22
N CYS A 39 -0.48 -9.62 -10.32
CA CYS A 39 0.10 -8.56 -9.49
C CYS A 39 0.67 -7.41 -10.31
N ASP A 40 1.39 -7.70 -11.39
CA ASP A 40 2.00 -6.69 -12.26
C ASP A 40 0.93 -5.86 -12.99
N ASP A 41 -0.10 -6.52 -13.51
CA ASP A 41 -1.20 -5.88 -14.24
C ASP A 41 -2.02 -4.98 -13.28
N VAL A 42 -2.32 -5.44 -12.07
CA VAL A 42 -3.03 -4.66 -11.03
C VAL A 42 -2.19 -3.46 -10.58
N GLU A 43 -0.91 -3.66 -10.30
CA GLU A 43 0.01 -2.58 -9.90
C GLU A 43 0.04 -1.46 -10.95
N GLN A 44 0.17 -1.83 -12.22
CA GLN A 44 0.20 -0.89 -13.34
C GLN A 44 -1.14 -0.15 -13.50
N CYS A 45 -2.27 -0.85 -13.34
CA CYS A 45 -3.58 -0.23 -13.38
C CYS A 45 -3.77 0.79 -12.25
N ILE A 46 -3.36 0.49 -11.02
CA ILE A 46 -3.48 1.42 -9.88
C ILE A 46 -2.59 2.65 -10.09
N ALA A 47 -1.34 2.44 -10.50
CA ALA A 47 -0.38 3.52 -10.74
C ALA A 47 -0.85 4.49 -11.83
N THR A 48 -1.62 4.01 -12.82
CA THR A 48 -2.13 4.84 -13.93
C THR A 48 -3.49 5.48 -13.65
N SER A 49 -4.35 4.82 -12.87
CA SER A 49 -5.75 5.25 -12.70
C SER A 49 -6.04 6.05 -11.43
N ALA A 50 -5.22 5.91 -10.39
CA ALA A 50 -5.57 6.41 -9.05
C ALA A 50 -4.48 7.27 -8.40
N SER A 51 -3.50 7.76 -9.18
CA SER A 51 -2.42 8.65 -8.71
C SER A 51 -1.59 8.09 -7.54
N PHE A 52 -1.47 6.76 -7.46
CA PHE A 52 -0.59 6.14 -6.48
C PHE A 52 0.85 6.13 -6.97
N VAL A 53 1.77 6.55 -6.11
CA VAL A 53 3.20 6.43 -6.33
C VAL A 53 3.63 5.05 -5.83
N LYS A 54 4.18 4.23 -6.74
CA LYS A 54 4.82 2.97 -6.36
C LYS A 54 6.06 3.28 -5.53
N ILE A 55 6.18 2.59 -4.39
CA ILE A 55 7.33 2.73 -3.50
C ILE A 55 7.99 1.38 -3.27
N ALA A 56 9.32 1.40 -3.15
CA ALA A 56 10.15 0.21 -2.96
C ALA A 56 10.76 0.13 -1.56
N ASN A 57 10.70 1.22 -0.77
CA ASN A 57 11.26 1.26 0.57
C ASN A 57 10.55 2.27 1.49
N ARG A 58 10.88 2.20 2.77
CA ARG A 58 10.31 3.03 3.84
C ARG A 58 10.61 4.52 3.67
N ARG A 59 11.79 4.90 3.14
CA ARG A 59 12.13 6.32 2.95
C ARG A 59 11.30 6.96 1.85
N GLU A 60 11.04 6.21 0.78
CA GLU A 60 10.13 6.64 -0.29
C GLU A 60 8.70 6.83 0.23
N LEU A 61 8.21 5.93 1.09
CA LEU A 61 6.91 6.09 1.74
C LEU A 61 6.82 7.46 2.42
N TRP A 62 7.78 7.78 3.29
CA TRP A 62 7.77 9.05 4.00
C TRP A 62 7.79 10.26 3.06
N SER A 63 8.61 10.20 2.00
CA SER A 63 8.67 11.28 1.01
C SER A 63 7.34 11.48 0.29
N VAL A 64 6.67 10.38 -0.07
CA VAL A 64 5.36 10.38 -0.74
C VAL A 64 4.28 10.92 0.19
N LEU A 65 4.20 10.42 1.43
CA LEU A 65 3.22 10.89 2.41
C LEU A 65 3.39 12.37 2.75
N LYS A 66 4.63 12.82 2.98
CA LYS A 66 4.93 14.23 3.26
C LYS A 66 4.55 15.16 2.09
N SER A 67 4.48 14.63 0.87
CA SER A 67 4.06 15.36 -0.32
C SER A 67 2.54 15.30 -0.56
N ASN A 68 1.77 14.77 0.41
CA ASN A 68 0.34 14.48 0.30
C ASN A 68 -0.02 13.64 -0.94
N LEU A 69 0.83 12.67 -1.28
CA LEU A 69 0.58 11.72 -2.37
C LEU A 69 0.26 10.34 -1.79
N SER A 70 -0.55 9.56 -2.51
CA SER A 70 -0.89 8.20 -2.10
C SER A 70 0.20 7.21 -2.51
N ALA A 71 0.48 6.22 -1.66
CA ALA A 71 1.57 5.26 -1.83
C ALA A 71 1.04 3.85 -2.12
N LEU A 72 1.61 3.17 -3.12
CA LEU A 72 1.38 1.76 -3.42
C LEU A 72 2.61 0.94 -3.06
N ILE A 73 2.43 -0.02 -2.14
CA ILE A 73 3.49 -0.91 -1.65
C ILE A 73 3.20 -2.32 -2.12
N ARG A 74 4.09 -2.90 -2.93
CA ARG A 74 4.03 -4.33 -3.25
C ARG A 74 4.87 -5.13 -2.26
N ILE A 75 4.26 -6.12 -1.61
CA ILE A 75 4.90 -6.94 -0.58
C ILE A 75 5.70 -8.09 -1.26
N THR A 76 6.76 -7.79 -2.02
CA THR A 76 7.65 -8.81 -2.66
C THR A 76 9.11 -8.36 -2.88
N PRO A 77 10.06 -8.74 -2.01
CA PRO A 77 9.93 -8.70 -0.57
C PRO A 77 10.09 -7.24 -0.11
N PHE A 78 9.00 -6.55 0.24
CA PHE A 78 9.15 -5.36 1.09
C PHE A 78 7.99 -5.23 2.08
N LEU A 79 8.22 -5.87 3.22
CA LEU A 79 7.53 -5.66 4.48
C LEU A 79 8.49 -6.10 5.59
N ASP A 80 8.90 -5.16 6.44
CA ASP A 80 9.75 -5.39 7.61
C ASP A 80 9.07 -4.85 8.87
N SER A 81 9.67 -5.10 10.04
CA SER A 81 9.11 -4.65 11.31
C SER A 81 8.99 -3.13 11.40
N ALA A 82 9.85 -2.39 10.70
CA ALA A 82 9.86 -0.94 10.71
C ALA A 82 8.70 -0.36 9.88
N LEU A 83 8.44 -0.92 8.70
CA LEU A 83 7.28 -0.57 7.87
C LEU A 83 5.97 -0.97 8.55
N VAL A 84 5.92 -2.14 9.21
CA VAL A 84 4.73 -2.57 9.97
C VAL A 84 4.46 -1.62 11.13
N SER A 85 5.52 -1.14 11.81
CA SER A 85 5.39 -0.11 12.84
C SER A 85 4.78 1.19 12.27
N ASP A 86 5.19 1.61 11.08
CA ASP A 86 4.62 2.78 10.41
C ASP A 86 3.15 2.57 10.05
N LEU A 87 2.79 1.41 9.47
CA LEU A 87 1.40 1.07 9.15
C LEU A 87 0.51 1.10 10.40
N LYS A 88 0.99 0.52 11.49
CA LYS A 88 0.29 0.53 12.78
C LYS A 88 0.11 1.95 13.32
N GLN A 89 1.10 2.81 13.14
CA GLN A 89 0.96 4.22 13.50
C GLN A 89 -0.06 4.92 12.62
N CYS A 90 -0.07 4.72 11.30
CA CYS A 90 -1.06 5.30 10.39
C CYS A 90 -2.49 4.89 10.77
N ALA A 91 -2.71 3.62 11.11
CA ALA A 91 -4.03 3.11 11.50
C ALA A 91 -4.55 3.69 12.82
N VAL A 92 -3.66 4.17 13.71
CA VAL A 92 -4.03 4.67 15.04
C VAL A 92 -3.95 6.20 15.13
N ARG A 93 -3.03 6.81 14.42
CA ARG A 93 -2.66 8.22 14.50
C ARG A 93 -2.99 8.86 13.17
N SER A 94 -4.13 9.55 13.15
CA SER A 94 -4.71 10.21 11.98
C SER A 94 -3.76 11.26 11.37
N GLY A 95 -2.76 10.82 10.59
CA GLY A 95 -1.85 11.70 9.87
C GLY A 95 -0.51 12.02 10.55
N ALA A 96 -0.07 11.25 11.55
CA ALA A 96 1.20 11.50 12.23
C ALA A 96 2.02 10.22 12.45
N LEU A 97 3.23 10.19 11.87
CA LEU A 97 4.20 9.12 12.00
C LEU A 97 5.40 9.57 12.84
N GLN A 98 5.72 8.84 13.90
CA GLN A 98 6.99 9.00 14.61
C GLN A 98 8.02 8.06 13.99
N ILE A 99 9.08 8.66 13.45
CA ILE A 99 10.15 7.97 12.75
C ILE A 99 11.48 8.24 13.44
N VAL A 100 12.36 7.23 13.48
CA VAL A 100 13.73 7.42 13.96
C VAL A 100 14.59 7.77 12.74
N ALA A 101 15.12 8.98 12.71
CA ALA A 101 16.00 9.43 11.64
C ALA A 101 17.31 8.64 11.66
N GLU A 102 17.58 7.90 10.59
CA GLU A 102 18.72 6.96 10.52
C GLU A 102 20.09 7.64 10.71
N ASN A 103 20.21 8.91 10.33
CA ASN A 103 21.45 9.67 10.38
C ASN A 103 21.77 10.25 11.77
N SER A 104 20.77 10.47 12.61
CA SER A 104 20.93 11.15 13.90
C SER A 104 20.44 10.35 15.10
N GLY A 105 19.65 9.29 14.87
CA GLY A 105 18.92 8.58 15.92
C GLY A 105 17.80 9.40 16.56
N ALA A 106 17.55 10.63 16.07
CA ALA A 106 16.51 11.48 16.62
C ALA A 106 15.12 10.99 16.20
N VAL A 107 14.15 11.11 17.10
CA VAL A 107 12.75 10.90 16.76
C VAL A 107 12.23 12.15 16.07
N VAL A 108 11.74 11.98 14.84
CA VAL A 108 11.10 13.03 14.04
C VAL A 108 9.64 12.66 13.88
N THR A 109 8.76 13.66 13.91
CA THR A 109 7.36 13.49 13.56
C THR A 109 7.15 13.92 12.12
N LEU A 110 6.60 13.02 11.31
CA LEU A 110 6.14 13.27 9.96
C LEU A 110 4.63 13.44 10.01
N GLU A 111 4.16 14.61 9.60
CA GLU A 111 2.74 14.93 9.47
C GLU A 111 2.32 14.80 8.01
N TYR A 112 1.14 14.24 7.77
CA TYR A 112 0.50 14.11 6.47
C TYR A 112 -1.04 14.10 6.64
N ASP A 113 -1.81 14.41 5.59
CA ASP A 113 -3.28 14.29 5.67
C ASP A 113 -3.73 12.89 5.19
N PRO A 114 -4.26 12.02 6.07
CA PRO A 114 -4.73 10.69 5.68
C PRO A 114 -5.99 10.71 4.81
N SER A 115 -6.61 11.87 4.60
CA SER A 115 -7.72 12.06 3.65
C SER A 115 -7.22 12.38 2.24
N GLU A 116 -5.97 12.84 2.09
CA GLU A 116 -5.34 13.16 0.80
C GLU A 116 -4.28 12.13 0.39
N SER A 117 -3.67 11.46 1.36
CA SER A 117 -2.53 10.57 1.16
C SER A 117 -2.80 9.22 1.82
N LEU A 118 -3.09 8.23 0.97
CA LEU A 118 -3.50 6.89 1.35
C LEU A 118 -2.36 5.89 1.15
N ILE A 119 -2.39 4.80 1.90
CA ILE A 119 -1.43 3.71 1.77
C ILE A 119 -2.16 2.46 1.30
N LEU A 120 -1.79 1.95 0.13
CA LEU A 120 -2.33 0.72 -0.41
C LEU A 120 -1.25 -0.36 -0.44
N LEU A 121 -1.53 -1.48 0.22
CA LEU A 121 -0.71 -2.67 0.19
C LEU A 121 -1.20 -3.61 -0.90
N LEU A 122 -0.29 -4.15 -1.70
CA LEU A 122 -0.53 -5.18 -2.70
C LEU A 122 0.26 -6.43 -2.31
N VAL A 123 -0.45 -7.53 -2.08
CA VAL A 123 0.15 -8.82 -1.73
C VAL A 123 -0.32 -9.91 -2.70
N SER A 124 0.60 -10.81 -3.02
CA SER A 124 0.26 -12.01 -3.80
C SER A 124 -0.50 -12.99 -2.91
N ALA A 125 -1.53 -13.65 -3.45
CA ALA A 125 -2.33 -14.62 -2.70
C ALA A 125 -1.47 -15.76 -2.11
N ASN A 126 -0.43 -16.19 -2.84
CA ASN A 126 0.48 -17.23 -2.39
C ASN A 126 1.41 -16.79 -1.24
N GLN A 127 1.54 -15.48 -1.01
CA GLN A 127 2.40 -14.92 0.03
C GLN A 127 1.63 -14.43 1.25
N LEU A 128 0.31 -14.28 1.14
CA LEU A 128 -0.54 -13.75 2.19
C LEU A 128 -0.35 -14.49 3.52
N GLU A 129 -0.32 -15.82 3.50
CA GLU A 129 -0.19 -16.62 4.72
C GLU A 129 1.15 -16.33 5.43
N ALA A 130 2.26 -16.36 4.70
CA ALA A 130 3.58 -16.09 5.25
C ALA A 130 3.69 -14.65 5.81
N VAL A 131 3.09 -13.68 5.12
CA VAL A 131 3.03 -12.29 5.56
C VAL A 131 2.21 -12.15 6.85
N CYS A 132 1.03 -12.77 6.91
CA CYS A 132 0.15 -12.70 8.08
C CYS A 132 0.77 -13.40 9.29
N GLN A 133 1.38 -14.58 9.12
CA GLN A 133 2.06 -15.29 10.20
C GLN A 133 3.22 -14.48 10.81
N ARG A 134 3.91 -13.69 9.99
CA ARG A 134 5.07 -12.92 10.44
C ARG A 134 4.73 -11.57 11.06
N PHE A 135 3.69 -10.90 10.58
CA PHE A 135 3.44 -9.49 10.89
C PHE A 135 2.01 -9.11 11.28
N SER A 136 1.04 -10.05 11.22
CA SER A 136 -0.38 -9.79 11.52
C SER A 136 -0.95 -8.54 10.80
N ILE A 137 -0.59 -8.33 9.53
CA ILE A 137 -0.92 -7.08 8.80
C ILE A 137 -2.42 -6.73 8.77
N GLN A 138 -3.28 -7.75 8.90
CA GLN A 138 -4.73 -7.61 8.89
C GLN A 138 -5.25 -6.75 10.05
N GLU A 139 -4.48 -6.62 11.13
CA GLU A 139 -4.82 -5.77 12.29
C GLU A 139 -4.59 -4.27 12.04
N TYR A 140 -3.91 -3.92 10.93
CA TYR A 140 -3.42 -2.56 10.65
C TYR A 140 -3.96 -1.99 9.33
N VAL A 141 -4.92 -2.68 8.72
CA VAL A 141 -5.55 -2.28 7.45
C VAL A 141 -7.07 -2.19 7.63
N GLY A 142 -7.70 -1.25 6.95
CA GLY A 142 -9.16 -1.06 6.95
C GLY A 142 -9.84 -1.95 5.92
N LEU A 143 -9.80 -1.53 4.64
CA LEU A 143 -10.43 -2.29 3.55
C LEU A 143 -9.50 -3.39 3.01
N VAL A 144 -10.06 -4.58 2.84
CA VAL A 144 -9.37 -5.75 2.27
C VAL A 144 -10.18 -6.30 1.08
N GLU A 145 -9.53 -6.59 -0.03
CA GLU A 145 -10.18 -7.16 -1.22
C GLU A 145 -9.33 -8.25 -1.88
N HIS A 146 -10.01 -9.27 -2.44
CA HIS A 146 -9.41 -10.42 -3.08
C HIS A 146 -9.70 -10.45 -4.59
N LEU A 147 -8.69 -10.19 -5.41
CA LEU A 147 -8.77 -10.25 -6.88
C LEU A 147 -8.19 -11.55 -7.44
#